data_AF-A0A2E4IDA8-F1
#
_entry.id   AF-A0A2E4IDA8-F1
#
_cell.length_a   1.000
_cell.length_b   1.000
_cell.length_c   1.000
_cell.angle_alpha   90.00
_cell.angle_beta   90.00
_cell.angle_gamma   90.00
#
_symmetry.space_group_name_H-M   'P 1'
#
loop_
_entity.id
_entity.type
_entity.pdbx_description
1 polymer ?
#
loop_
_entity_poly.entity_id
_entity_poly.type
_entity_poly.pdbx_seq_one_letter_code
_entity_poly.pdbx_strand_id
1 'polypeptide(L)'
;MITNERLAAQIYNKGKTGTPQEKGYLLLHPEEALYCDYRKDIELSDKERDKFQNDNFIVYKDLKDRGLVVKVDDLGLRVYDRKTETKGQASAIVLPKKFDDEIDFTNIFEELGKELERRVQIGIIDSDKDVVYYVIKNIEWPNTKMKEGQNSTIDDEEVKELIDKGYQLNSGLKFGTHYRVYDYESKHAPWLIHVVREGINWLDIARMVRVGHGVNKIIVLSYKKNWLSIEWIKP
;
A
#
# COMPACT_ATOMS: atom_id res chain seq x y z
N MET A 1 15.64 19.77 -14.81
CA MET A 1 15.07 19.97 -16.17
C MET A 1 16.09 19.50 -17.18
N ILE A 2 15.70 18.67 -18.15
CA ILE A 2 16.51 18.29 -19.30
C ILE A 2 16.08 19.15 -20.49
N THR A 3 17.00 19.96 -21.02
CA THR A 3 16.73 20.90 -22.11
C THR A 3 17.16 20.39 -23.49
N ASN A 4 17.94 19.30 -23.54
CA ASN A 4 18.28 18.63 -24.80
C ASN A 4 17.10 17.76 -25.26
N GLU A 5 16.43 18.16 -26.34
CA GLU A 5 15.20 17.53 -26.85
C GLU A 5 15.38 16.04 -27.21
N ARG A 6 16.52 15.68 -27.81
CA ARG A 6 16.81 14.28 -28.18
C ARG A 6 16.94 13.41 -26.94
N LEU A 7 17.70 13.87 -25.95
CA LEU A 7 17.87 13.15 -24.68
C LEU A 7 16.55 13.08 -23.91
N ALA A 8 15.80 14.19 -23.84
CA ALA A 8 14.47 14.25 -23.25
C ALA A 8 13.52 13.20 -23.86
N ALA A 9 13.46 13.12 -25.19
CA ALA A 9 12.65 12.11 -25.88
C ALA A 9 13.14 10.67 -25.60
N GLN A 10 14.45 10.44 -25.55
CA GLN A 10 15.02 9.12 -25.22
C GLN A 10 14.63 8.67 -23.80
N ILE A 11 14.83 9.54 -22.80
CA ILE A 11 14.47 9.26 -21.41
C ILE A 11 12.98 9.00 -21.27
N TYR A 12 12.14 9.85 -21.87
CA TYR A 12 10.69 9.70 -21.79
C TYR A 12 10.19 8.41 -22.46
N ASN A 13 10.75 8.05 -23.62
CA ASN A 13 10.35 6.81 -24.30
C ASN A 13 10.80 5.55 -23.55
N LYS A 14 11.84 5.65 -22.71
CA LYS A 14 12.31 4.59 -21.82
C LYS A 14 11.48 4.54 -20.53
N GLY A 15 10.23 4.08 -20.66
CA GLY A 15 9.34 3.81 -19.53
C GLY A 15 8.54 5.00 -19.03
N LYS A 16 8.32 6.03 -19.86
CA LYS A 16 7.52 7.23 -19.54
C LYS A 16 8.05 8.00 -18.32
N THR A 17 9.37 8.08 -18.18
CA THR A 17 10.04 8.82 -17.10
C THR A 17 10.02 10.32 -17.39
N GLY A 18 9.65 11.15 -16.41
CA GLY A 18 9.55 12.59 -16.54
C GLY A 18 8.21 13.09 -17.08
N THR A 19 8.05 14.41 -17.02
CA THR A 19 6.89 15.14 -17.53
C THR A 19 7.32 16.04 -18.69
N PRO A 20 6.89 15.75 -19.93
CA PRO A 20 7.19 16.57 -21.09
C PRO A 20 6.71 18.01 -20.89
N GLN A 21 7.52 18.96 -21.33
CA GLN A 21 7.23 20.39 -21.26
C GLN A 21 7.15 20.97 -22.68
N GLU A 22 6.75 22.24 -22.77
CA GLU A 22 6.85 23.00 -24.02
C GLU A 22 8.30 22.98 -24.57
N LYS A 23 8.44 23.12 -25.89
CA LYS A 23 9.74 23.09 -26.61
C LYS A 23 10.52 21.77 -26.50
N GLY A 24 9.85 20.66 -26.16
CA GLY A 24 10.47 19.33 -26.15
C GLY A 24 11.37 19.06 -24.93
N TYR A 25 11.32 19.91 -23.90
CA TYR A 25 12.06 19.69 -22.66
C TYR A 25 11.39 18.64 -21.78
N LEU A 26 12.15 18.13 -20.81
CA LEU A 26 11.66 17.15 -19.85
C LEU A 26 11.89 17.63 -18.42
N LEU A 27 10.82 17.77 -17.66
CA LEU A 27 10.90 17.97 -16.22
C LEU A 27 11.04 16.60 -15.55
N LEU A 28 11.97 16.49 -14.59
CA LEU A 28 12.19 15.29 -13.78
C LEU A 28 11.96 15.66 -12.32
N HIS A 29 11.15 14.86 -11.62
CA HIS A 29 11.13 14.87 -10.15
C HIS A 29 12.44 14.26 -9.59
N PRO A 30 12.79 14.50 -8.31
CA PRO A 30 14.00 13.95 -7.69
C PRO A 30 14.17 12.44 -7.89
N GLU A 31 13.11 11.66 -7.71
CA GLU A 31 13.09 10.20 -7.86
C GLU A 31 13.34 9.78 -9.32
N GLU A 32 12.78 10.53 -10.28
CA GLU A 32 12.98 10.29 -11.70
C GLU A 32 14.41 10.65 -12.13
N ALA A 33 14.97 11.71 -11.57
CA ALA A 33 16.36 12.12 -11.79
C ALA A 33 17.34 11.07 -11.25
N LEU A 34 17.14 10.61 -10.02
CA LEU A 34 17.91 9.51 -9.42
C LEU A 34 17.80 8.21 -10.24
N TYR A 35 16.61 7.90 -10.77
CA TYR A 35 16.43 6.73 -11.62
C TYR A 35 17.13 6.88 -12.98
N CYS A 36 17.18 8.09 -13.54
CA CYS A 36 17.95 8.37 -14.75
C CYS A 36 19.46 8.27 -14.50
N ASP A 37 19.95 8.74 -13.35
CA ASP A 37 21.35 8.59 -12.90
C ASP A 37 21.72 7.10 -12.73
N TYR A 38 20.87 6.34 -12.02
CA TYR A 38 21.03 4.88 -11.87
C TYR A 38 21.10 4.15 -13.21
N ARG A 39 20.29 4.55 -14.19
CA ARG A 39 20.30 3.97 -15.54
C ARG A 39 21.40 4.52 -16.44
N LYS A 40 22.23 5.44 -15.95
CA LYS A 40 23.30 6.14 -16.69
C LYS A 40 22.78 6.92 -17.91
N ASP A 41 21.53 7.36 -17.86
CA ASP A 41 20.97 8.26 -18.88
C ASP A 41 21.46 9.70 -18.67
N ILE A 42 21.73 10.08 -17.42
CA ILE A 42 22.34 11.34 -16.98
C ILE A 42 23.36 11.03 -15.88
N GLU A 43 24.16 12.03 -15.50
CA GLU A 43 25.08 11.93 -14.36
C GLU A 43 24.79 13.07 -13.39
N LEU A 44 24.38 12.72 -12.17
CA LEU A 44 24.22 13.65 -11.06
C LEU A 44 25.54 13.82 -10.30
N SER A 45 25.72 14.96 -9.65
CA SER A 45 26.78 15.13 -8.65
C SER A 45 26.42 14.42 -7.34
N ASP A 46 27.41 14.13 -6.50
CA ASP A 46 27.17 13.51 -5.19
C ASP A 46 26.25 14.38 -4.31
N LYS A 47 26.41 15.71 -4.39
CA LYS A 47 25.52 16.66 -3.71
C LYS A 47 24.07 16.56 -4.17
N GLU A 48 23.84 16.30 -5.46
CA GLU A 48 22.48 16.12 -5.99
C GLU A 48 21.91 14.76 -5.60
N ARG A 49 22.73 13.69 -5.61
CA ARG A 49 22.33 12.37 -5.13
C ARG A 49 21.86 12.44 -3.68
N ASP A 50 22.68 13.03 -2.81
CA ASP A 50 22.36 13.19 -1.39
C ASP A 50 21.11 14.04 -1.18
N LYS A 51 20.96 15.12 -1.97
CA LYS A 51 19.79 16.02 -1.89
C LYS A 51 18.49 15.34 -2.33
N PHE A 52 18.55 14.49 -3.34
CA PHE A 52 17.35 13.88 -3.93
C PHE A 52 16.95 12.57 -3.26
N GLN A 53 17.87 11.93 -2.54
CA GLN A 53 17.64 10.63 -1.92
C GLN A 53 16.48 10.68 -0.93
N ASN A 54 15.49 9.81 -1.13
CA ASN A 54 14.34 9.66 -0.26
C ASN A 54 13.74 8.25 -0.38
N ASP A 55 12.75 7.92 0.46
CA ASP A 55 12.11 6.59 0.46
C ASP A 55 11.24 6.36 -0.80
N ASN A 56 10.66 7.43 -1.37
CA ASN A 56 9.94 7.34 -2.64
C ASN A 56 10.83 6.80 -3.75
N PHE A 57 12.12 7.17 -3.80
CA PHE A 57 13.04 6.67 -4.82
C PHE A 57 13.24 5.16 -4.73
N ILE A 58 13.32 4.58 -3.52
CA ILE A 58 13.50 3.14 -3.33
C ILE A 58 12.32 2.39 -3.96
N VAL A 59 11.10 2.80 -3.63
CA VAL A 59 9.86 2.20 -4.16
C VAL A 59 9.69 2.49 -5.66
N TYR A 60 9.97 3.72 -6.09
CA TYR A 60 9.94 4.11 -7.50
C TYR A 60 10.86 3.22 -8.34
N LYS A 61 12.11 3.02 -7.89
CA LYS A 61 13.09 2.18 -8.57
C LYS A 61 12.61 0.75 -8.68
N ASP A 62 12.16 0.13 -7.59
CA ASP A 62 11.68 -1.26 -7.61
C ASP A 62 10.48 -1.44 -8.57
N LEU A 63 9.48 -0.55 -8.52
CA LEU A 63 8.34 -0.60 -9.44
C LEU A 63 8.75 -0.43 -10.92
N LYS A 64 9.71 0.47 -11.20
CA LYS A 64 10.23 0.70 -12.55
C LYS A 64 11.07 -0.47 -13.06
N ASP A 65 11.88 -1.08 -12.20
CA ASP A 65 12.66 -2.29 -12.52
C ASP A 65 11.72 -3.49 -12.81
N ARG A 66 10.51 -3.50 -12.24
CA ARG A 66 9.43 -4.47 -12.59
C ARG A 66 8.69 -4.16 -13.89
N GLY A 67 9.09 -3.08 -14.58
CA GLY A 67 8.54 -2.66 -15.87
C GLY A 67 7.20 -1.93 -15.79
N LEU A 68 6.82 -1.41 -14.62
CA LEU A 68 5.62 -0.59 -14.45
C LEU A 68 5.89 0.86 -14.88
N VAL A 69 4.83 1.57 -15.26
CA VAL A 69 4.92 3.02 -15.42
C VAL A 69 4.55 3.67 -14.09
N VAL A 70 5.46 4.49 -13.59
CA VAL A 70 5.31 5.22 -12.33
C VAL A 70 5.45 6.70 -12.59
N LYS A 71 4.50 7.48 -12.08
CA LYS A 71 4.52 8.94 -12.07
C LYS A 71 4.63 9.43 -10.63
N VAL A 72 5.43 10.45 -10.42
CA VAL A 72 5.61 11.09 -9.12
C VAL A 72 4.69 12.29 -9.03
N ASP A 73 4.07 12.49 -7.88
CA ASP A 73 3.44 13.74 -7.47
C ASP A 73 3.63 13.96 -5.96
N ASP A 74 3.11 15.09 -5.45
CA ASP A 74 3.26 15.46 -4.04
C ASP A 74 2.50 14.51 -3.08
N LEU A 75 1.58 13.69 -3.59
CA LEU A 75 0.74 12.79 -2.80
C LEU A 75 1.28 11.35 -2.77
N GLY A 76 2.23 11.00 -3.65
CA GLY A 76 2.92 9.72 -3.66
C GLY A 76 3.28 9.22 -5.05
N LEU A 77 3.35 7.89 -5.19
CA LEU A 77 3.74 7.24 -6.45
C LEU A 77 2.52 6.69 -7.18
N ARG A 78 2.15 7.31 -8.30
CA ARG A 78 1.06 6.83 -9.15
C ARG A 78 1.55 5.74 -10.09
N VAL A 79 0.97 4.55 -9.95
CA VAL A 79 1.32 3.36 -10.73
C VAL A 79 0.25 3.09 -11.77
N TYR A 80 0.69 2.78 -12.98
CA TYR A 80 -0.15 2.33 -14.07
C TYR A 80 0.18 0.87 -14.38
N ASP A 81 -0.84 0.00 -14.27
CA ASP A 81 -0.72 -1.41 -14.58
C ASP A 81 -0.32 -1.62 -16.05
N ARG A 82 0.23 -2.80 -16.35
CA ARG A 82 0.60 -3.15 -17.72
C ARG A 82 -0.65 -3.03 -18.62
N LYS A 83 -0.52 -2.26 -19.71
CA LYS A 83 -1.58 -1.94 -20.70
C LYS A 83 -2.58 -0.85 -20.28
N THR A 84 -2.47 -0.27 -19.09
CA THR A 84 -3.27 0.90 -18.72
C THR A 84 -2.73 2.16 -19.40
N GLU A 85 -3.61 2.97 -19.98
CA GLU A 85 -3.20 4.24 -20.55
C GLU A 85 -2.74 5.23 -19.48
N THR A 86 -1.64 5.92 -19.74
CA THR A 86 -1.03 6.88 -18.79
C THR A 86 -1.72 8.24 -18.76
N LYS A 87 -2.68 8.47 -19.67
CA LYS A 87 -3.47 9.71 -19.73
C LYS A 87 -4.67 9.70 -18.79
N GLY A 88 -5.09 8.53 -18.34
CA GLY A 88 -6.21 8.36 -17.41
C GLY A 88 -5.76 8.35 -15.96
N GLN A 89 -6.69 7.93 -15.11
CA GLN A 89 -6.44 7.69 -13.70
C GLN A 89 -5.41 6.55 -13.53
N ALA A 90 -4.54 6.71 -12.53
CA ALA A 90 -3.57 5.68 -12.17
C ALA A 90 -4.29 4.44 -11.62
N SER A 91 -3.76 3.25 -11.91
CA SER A 91 -4.27 1.97 -11.39
C SER A 91 -4.10 1.87 -9.87
N ALA A 92 -3.06 2.49 -9.33
CA ALA A 92 -2.81 2.58 -7.90
C ALA A 92 -2.07 3.87 -7.51
N ILE A 93 -2.21 4.25 -6.24
CA ILE A 93 -1.28 5.12 -5.53
C ILE A 93 -0.48 4.25 -4.55
N VAL A 94 0.85 4.39 -4.53
CA VAL A 94 1.73 3.64 -3.63
C VAL A 94 2.36 4.61 -2.63
N LEU A 95 2.18 4.31 -1.36
CA LEU A 95 2.68 5.09 -0.22
C LEU A 95 3.83 4.32 0.44
N PRO A 96 5.08 4.80 0.37
CA PRO A 96 6.22 4.16 1.01
C PRO A 96 6.12 4.22 2.53
N LYS A 97 6.57 3.15 3.20
CA LYS A 97 6.66 3.03 4.66
C LYS A 97 7.94 2.27 5.01
N LYS A 98 8.67 2.63 6.08
CA LYS A 98 9.74 1.75 6.57
C LYS A 98 9.16 0.71 7.50
N PHE A 99 9.75 -0.48 7.50
CA PHE A 99 9.28 -1.60 8.30
C PHE A 99 9.27 -1.30 9.81
N ASP A 100 10.18 -0.47 10.29
CA ASP A 100 10.35 -0.10 11.69
C ASP A 100 9.64 1.20 12.10
N ASP A 101 9.07 1.94 11.15
CA ASP A 101 8.24 3.11 11.45
C ASP A 101 6.96 2.67 12.17
N GLU A 102 6.57 3.44 13.20
CA GLU A 102 5.24 3.32 13.79
C GLU A 102 4.15 3.55 12.74
N ILE A 103 3.04 2.85 12.91
CA ILE A 103 1.94 2.94 11.95
C ILE A 103 1.30 4.33 12.00
N ASP A 104 1.37 5.02 10.87
CA ASP A 104 0.55 6.21 10.58
C ASP A 104 -0.36 5.95 9.38
N PHE A 105 -1.67 5.96 9.65
CA PHE A 105 -2.73 5.80 8.65
C PHE A 105 -3.23 7.12 8.06
N THR A 106 -2.72 8.28 8.48
CA THR A 106 -3.22 9.60 8.03
C THR A 106 -3.30 9.69 6.50
N ASN A 107 -2.18 9.47 5.81
CA ASN A 107 -2.15 9.53 4.34
C ASN A 107 -2.94 8.40 3.66
N ILE A 108 -3.10 7.25 4.33
CA ILE A 108 -3.91 6.13 3.84
C ILE A 108 -5.39 6.51 3.88
N PHE A 109 -5.88 7.09 4.98
CA PHE A 109 -7.27 7.55 5.09
C PHE A 109 -7.57 8.73 4.17
N GLU A 110 -6.63 9.67 4.03
CA GLU A 110 -6.75 10.76 3.05
C GLU A 110 -6.93 10.23 1.63
N GLU A 111 -6.20 9.18 1.25
CA GLU A 111 -6.32 8.57 -0.07
C GLU A 111 -7.59 7.73 -0.24
N LEU A 112 -7.95 6.93 0.76
CA LEU A 112 -9.17 6.12 0.74
C LEU A 112 -10.44 7.00 0.71
N GLY A 113 -10.43 8.14 1.40
CA GLY A 113 -11.56 9.08 1.46
C GLY A 113 -11.80 9.86 0.17
N LYS A 114 -10.88 9.80 -0.82
CA LYS A 114 -11.10 10.43 -2.14
C LYS A 114 -12.02 9.62 -3.05
N GLU A 115 -12.34 8.38 -2.69
CA GLU A 115 -13.24 7.47 -3.43
C GLU A 115 -12.91 7.35 -4.93
N LEU A 116 -11.62 7.42 -5.23
CA LEU A 116 -11.11 7.29 -6.59
C LEU A 116 -11.10 5.82 -7.02
N GLU A 117 -11.43 5.53 -8.28
CA GLU A 117 -11.29 4.19 -8.91
C GLU A 117 -9.81 3.76 -9.08
N ARG A 118 -9.02 3.74 -8.01
CA ARG A 118 -7.63 3.29 -7.96
C ARG A 118 -7.36 2.56 -6.65
N ARG A 119 -6.40 1.64 -6.67
CA ARG A 119 -5.99 0.94 -5.43
C ARG A 119 -5.13 1.86 -4.57
N VAL A 120 -5.35 1.85 -3.25
CA VAL A 120 -4.41 2.41 -2.27
C VAL A 120 -3.45 1.28 -1.86
N GLN A 121 -2.17 1.49 -2.11
CA GLN A 121 -1.12 0.52 -1.84
C GLN A 121 -0.09 1.11 -0.89
N ILE A 122 0.53 0.25 -0.08
CA ILE A 122 1.75 0.59 0.64
C ILE A 122 2.91 -0.26 0.12
N GLY A 123 4.09 0.35 0.06
CA GLY A 123 5.35 -0.35 -0.14
C GLY A 123 6.15 -0.31 1.16
N ILE A 124 6.26 -1.45 1.85
CA ILE A 124 7.07 -1.55 3.07
C ILE A 124 8.52 -1.84 2.66
N ILE A 125 9.42 -0.92 3.04
CA ILE A 125 10.85 -0.97 2.78
C ILE A 125 11.55 -1.62 3.98
N ASP A 126 12.36 -2.65 3.74
CA ASP A 126 13.17 -3.29 4.77
C ASP A 126 14.58 -2.67 4.92
N SER A 127 15.39 -3.26 5.80
CA SER A 127 16.76 -2.79 6.06
C SER A 127 17.70 -2.88 4.86
N ASP A 128 17.42 -3.81 3.94
CA ASP A 128 18.22 -4.07 2.74
C ASP A 128 17.70 -3.27 1.52
N LYS A 129 16.69 -2.42 1.73
CA LYS A 129 15.98 -1.62 0.71
C LYS A 129 15.16 -2.47 -0.27
N ASP A 130 14.83 -3.70 0.10
CA ASP A 130 13.82 -4.48 -0.61
C ASP A 130 12.41 -4.01 -0.23
N VAL A 131 11.46 -4.16 -1.15
CA VAL A 131 10.10 -3.64 -0.99
C VAL A 131 9.06 -4.75 -1.11
N VAL A 132 8.16 -4.80 -0.12
CA VAL A 132 6.98 -5.69 -0.13
C VAL A 132 5.71 -4.85 -0.21
N TYR A 133 4.79 -5.25 -1.09
CA TYR A 133 3.61 -4.47 -1.42
C TYR A 133 2.32 -5.06 -0.86
N TYR A 134 1.45 -4.16 -0.42
CA TYR A 134 0.14 -4.50 0.11
C TYR A 134 -0.91 -3.54 -0.44
N VAL A 135 -2.13 -4.06 -0.66
CA VAL A 135 -3.31 -3.25 -0.94
C VAL A 135 -4.08 -3.04 0.36
N ILE A 136 -4.50 -1.81 0.62
CA ILE A 136 -5.35 -1.44 1.75
C ILE A 136 -6.72 -1.01 1.24
N LYS A 137 -7.79 -1.47 1.90
CA LYS A 137 -9.18 -1.09 1.59
C LYS A 137 -9.95 -0.81 2.87
N ASN A 138 -10.91 0.11 2.81
CA ASN A 138 -11.96 0.20 3.82
C ASN A 138 -12.84 -1.06 3.75
N ILE A 139 -13.20 -1.58 4.92
CA ILE A 139 -14.17 -2.66 5.05
C ILE A 139 -15.44 -2.09 5.67
N GLU A 140 -16.56 -2.34 5.01
CA GLU A 140 -17.87 -2.22 5.60
C GLU A 140 -18.40 -3.61 5.94
N TRP A 141 -18.92 -3.76 7.15
CA TRP A 141 -19.48 -5.02 7.61
C TRP A 141 -20.99 -5.03 7.34
N PRO A 142 -21.51 -5.82 6.37
CA PRO A 142 -22.94 -5.97 6.20
C PRO A 142 -23.57 -6.72 7.38
N ASN A 143 -24.86 -6.55 7.60
CA ASN A 143 -25.57 -7.37 8.57
C ASN A 143 -25.55 -8.85 8.14
N THR A 144 -25.30 -9.73 9.09
CA THR A 144 -25.39 -11.18 8.93
C THR A 144 -26.25 -11.78 10.04
N LYS A 145 -26.15 -13.09 10.27
CA LYS A 145 -26.88 -13.78 11.34
C LYS A 145 -25.93 -14.68 12.12
N MET A 146 -26.12 -14.71 13.43
CA MET A 146 -25.42 -15.67 14.27
C MET A 146 -26.03 -17.06 14.05
N LYS A 147 -25.18 -18.10 13.99
CA LYS A 147 -25.64 -19.49 13.89
C LYS A 147 -26.32 -19.92 15.18
N GLU A 148 -27.36 -20.74 15.07
CA GLU A 148 -28.05 -21.29 16.23
C GLU A 148 -27.09 -22.04 17.16
N GLY A 149 -27.25 -21.84 18.47
CA GLY A 149 -26.43 -22.47 19.50
C GLY A 149 -25.03 -21.88 19.67
N GLN A 150 -24.69 -20.82 18.92
CA GLN A 150 -23.43 -20.09 19.11
C GLN A 150 -23.68 -18.82 19.90
N ASN A 151 -22.80 -18.53 20.86
CA ASN A 151 -22.75 -17.26 21.57
C ASN A 151 -21.31 -16.76 21.58
N SER A 152 -21.11 -15.46 21.30
CA SER A 152 -19.83 -14.81 21.56
C SER A 152 -19.71 -14.53 23.05
N THR A 153 -18.65 -15.03 23.69
CA THR A 153 -18.29 -14.64 25.07
C THR A 153 -17.33 -13.45 25.10
N ILE A 154 -17.00 -12.90 23.94
CA ILE A 154 -16.11 -11.74 23.81
C ILE A 154 -16.92 -10.48 24.10
N ASP A 155 -16.48 -9.77 25.13
CA ASP A 155 -16.96 -8.44 25.50
C ASP A 155 -15.80 -7.45 25.29
N ASP A 156 -15.67 -6.96 24.05
CA ASP A 156 -14.68 -5.95 23.66
C ASP A 156 -15.38 -4.90 22.79
N GLU A 157 -15.34 -3.65 23.24
CA GLU A 157 -15.95 -2.50 22.58
C GLU A 157 -15.34 -2.25 21.18
N GLU A 158 -14.08 -2.61 20.95
CA GLU A 158 -13.39 -2.43 19.66
C GLU A 158 -13.96 -3.32 18.54
N VAL A 159 -14.74 -4.34 18.89
CA VAL A 159 -15.34 -5.30 17.94
C VAL A 159 -16.84 -5.48 18.13
N LYS A 160 -17.46 -4.68 19.00
CA LYS A 160 -18.89 -4.77 19.34
C LYS A 160 -19.79 -4.63 18.13
N GLU A 161 -19.43 -3.75 17.19
CA GLU A 161 -20.15 -3.59 15.92
C GLU A 161 -20.34 -4.92 15.17
N LEU A 162 -19.33 -5.79 15.17
CA LEU A 162 -19.41 -7.10 14.51
C LEU A 162 -20.41 -8.01 15.21
N ILE A 163 -20.40 -8.01 16.54
CA ILE A 163 -21.33 -8.81 17.34
C ILE A 163 -22.77 -8.35 17.09
N ASP A 164 -23.01 -7.04 17.14
CA ASP A 164 -24.32 -6.44 16.90
C ASP A 164 -24.84 -6.74 15.49
N LYS A 165 -23.94 -6.82 14.51
CA LYS A 165 -24.25 -7.21 13.12
C LYS A 165 -24.42 -8.72 12.92
N GLY A 166 -24.28 -9.52 13.97
CA GLY A 166 -24.52 -10.97 13.94
C GLY A 166 -23.30 -11.82 13.57
N TYR A 167 -22.10 -11.25 13.53
CA TYR A 167 -20.88 -12.02 13.30
C TYR A 167 -20.50 -12.81 14.55
N GLN A 168 -19.95 -14.00 14.31
CA GLN A 168 -19.35 -14.78 15.38
C GLN A 168 -17.86 -14.42 15.51
N LEU A 169 -17.43 -14.18 16.74
CA LEU A 169 -16.03 -13.95 17.08
C LEU A 169 -15.49 -15.12 17.91
N ASN A 170 -14.25 -15.50 17.64
CA ASN A 170 -13.47 -16.41 18.48
C ASN A 170 -12.07 -15.83 18.67
N SER A 171 -11.31 -16.32 19.66
CA SER A 171 -9.90 -15.94 19.83
C SER A 171 -9.08 -16.21 18.56
N GLY A 172 -8.31 -15.19 18.16
CA GLY A 172 -7.36 -15.22 17.03
C GLY A 172 -5.95 -15.63 17.43
N LEU A 173 -5.67 -15.93 18.71
CA LEU A 173 -4.32 -16.10 19.27
C LEU A 173 -3.43 -17.06 18.46
N LYS A 174 -4.01 -18.17 17.97
CA LYS A 174 -3.29 -19.16 17.14
C LYS A 174 -2.76 -18.62 15.80
N PHE A 175 -3.16 -17.41 15.42
CA PHE A 175 -2.74 -16.70 14.23
C PHE A 175 -2.02 -15.37 14.54
N GLY A 176 -1.75 -15.08 15.82
CA GLY A 176 -1.12 -13.82 16.23
C GLY A 176 -2.03 -12.59 16.12
N THR A 177 -3.35 -12.78 16.11
CA THR A 177 -4.34 -11.69 16.09
C THR A 177 -5.27 -11.76 17.28
N HIS A 178 -6.02 -10.68 17.54
CA HIS A 178 -6.96 -10.62 18.66
C HIS A 178 -8.13 -11.58 18.42
N TYR A 179 -8.74 -11.50 17.23
CA TYR A 179 -9.94 -12.26 16.90
C TYR A 179 -9.86 -12.92 15.53
N ARG A 180 -10.69 -13.95 15.36
CA ARG A 180 -11.07 -14.53 14.08
C ARG A 180 -12.59 -14.44 13.96
N VAL A 181 -13.06 -13.95 12.82
CA VAL A 181 -14.45 -13.56 12.61
C VAL A 181 -15.09 -14.47 11.57
N TYR A 182 -16.36 -14.79 11.76
CA TYR A 182 -17.16 -15.64 10.88
C TYR A 182 -18.49 -14.94 10.59
N ASP A 183 -18.90 -14.94 9.32
CA ASP A 183 -20.29 -14.67 8.95
C ASP A 183 -21.13 -15.96 9.03
N TYR A 184 -22.42 -15.83 8.74
CA TYR A 184 -23.36 -16.95 8.74
C TYR A 184 -22.98 -18.09 7.77
N GLU A 185 -22.42 -17.78 6.60
CA GLU A 185 -22.10 -18.80 5.59
C GLU A 185 -20.76 -19.51 5.87
N SER A 186 -19.88 -18.87 6.64
CA SER A 186 -18.50 -19.32 6.86
C SER A 186 -18.41 -20.61 7.66
N LYS A 187 -17.73 -21.62 7.07
CA LYS A 187 -17.24 -22.82 7.79
C LYS A 187 -15.90 -22.58 8.48
N HIS A 188 -15.08 -21.71 7.91
CA HIS A 188 -13.79 -21.26 8.45
C HIS A 188 -13.79 -19.74 8.51
N ALA A 189 -13.12 -19.14 9.50
CA ALA A 189 -13.03 -17.69 9.61
C ALA A 189 -12.30 -17.12 8.39
N PRO A 190 -12.91 -16.25 7.57
CA PRO A 190 -12.21 -15.62 6.46
C PRO A 190 -11.42 -14.38 6.91
N TRP A 191 -11.74 -13.80 8.07
CA TRP A 191 -11.05 -12.61 8.59
C TRP A 191 -10.35 -12.86 9.92
N LEU A 192 -9.20 -12.22 10.09
CA LEU A 192 -8.45 -12.12 11.34
C LEU A 192 -8.38 -10.63 11.74
N ILE A 193 -8.95 -10.31 12.90
CA ILE A 193 -8.99 -8.93 13.40
C ILE A 193 -7.79 -8.68 14.29
N HIS A 194 -7.07 -7.59 14.00
CA HIS A 194 -6.08 -7.02 14.89
C HIS A 194 -6.50 -5.60 15.31
N VAL A 195 -6.71 -5.38 16.59
CA VAL A 195 -6.95 -4.05 17.17
C VAL A 195 -5.61 -3.31 17.25
N VAL A 196 -5.47 -2.22 16.48
CA VAL A 196 -4.24 -1.44 16.42
C VAL A 196 -4.15 -0.53 17.65
N ARG A 197 -3.03 -0.61 18.35
CA ARG A 197 -2.68 0.19 19.53
C ARG A 197 -1.38 0.97 19.26
N GLU A 198 -1.02 1.88 20.17
CA GLU A 198 0.25 2.60 20.10
C GLU A 198 1.45 1.65 20.14
N GLY A 199 2.54 2.01 19.47
CA GLY A 199 3.80 1.26 19.45
C GLY A 199 3.86 0.09 18.45
N ILE A 200 2.84 -0.09 17.61
CA ILE A 200 2.87 -1.08 16.52
C ILE A 200 3.53 -0.46 15.28
N ASN A 201 4.40 -1.21 14.62
CA ASN A 201 5.08 -0.80 13.40
C ASN A 201 4.62 -1.60 12.16
N TRP A 202 5.12 -1.22 10.99
CA TRP A 202 4.78 -1.88 9.73
C TRP A 202 5.30 -3.32 9.62
N LEU A 203 6.38 -3.69 10.33
CA LEU A 203 6.88 -5.06 10.41
C LEU A 203 5.85 -5.99 11.07
N ASP A 204 5.19 -5.53 12.13
CA ASP A 204 4.15 -6.31 12.80
C ASP A 204 2.95 -6.57 11.86
N ILE A 205 2.58 -5.58 11.06
CA ILE A 205 1.57 -5.73 10.00
C ILE A 205 2.02 -6.74 8.94
N ALA A 206 3.26 -6.62 8.45
CA ALA A 206 3.80 -7.55 7.46
C ALA A 206 3.80 -9.00 7.97
N ARG A 207 4.14 -9.22 9.25
CA ARG A 207 4.07 -10.54 9.91
C ARG A 207 2.64 -11.08 9.95
N MET A 208 1.67 -10.26 10.36
CA MET A 208 0.26 -10.67 10.40
C MET A 208 -0.25 -11.04 9.02
N VAL A 209 0.01 -10.21 8.00
CA VAL A 209 -0.45 -10.48 6.63
C VAL A 209 0.18 -11.75 6.09
N ARG A 210 1.47 -12.00 6.38
CA ARG A 210 2.14 -13.25 6.00
C ARG A 210 1.46 -14.48 6.61
N VAL A 211 1.11 -14.42 7.90
CA VAL A 211 0.38 -15.50 8.58
C VAL A 211 -1.00 -15.68 7.95
N GLY A 212 -1.77 -14.60 7.80
CA GLY A 212 -3.11 -14.61 7.19
C GLY A 212 -3.10 -15.22 5.80
N HIS A 213 -2.18 -14.79 4.94
CA HIS A 213 -2.00 -15.34 3.59
C HIS A 213 -1.74 -16.86 3.62
N GLY A 214 -0.87 -17.33 4.51
CA GLY A 214 -0.56 -18.76 4.65
C GLY A 214 -1.73 -19.63 5.10
N VAL A 215 -2.76 -19.06 5.74
CA VAL A 215 -3.95 -19.77 6.21
C VAL A 215 -5.23 -19.39 5.47
N ASN A 216 -5.09 -18.72 4.31
CA ASN A 216 -6.17 -18.19 3.48
C ASN A 216 -7.18 -17.34 4.27
N LYS A 217 -6.67 -16.33 4.97
CA LYS A 217 -7.45 -15.34 5.73
C LYS A 217 -6.97 -13.94 5.45
N ILE A 218 -7.91 -13.01 5.42
CA ILE A 218 -7.65 -11.59 5.26
C ILE A 218 -7.38 -10.98 6.64
N ILE A 219 -6.29 -10.22 6.76
CA ILE A 219 -6.07 -9.40 7.95
C ILE A 219 -6.93 -8.16 7.85
N VAL A 220 -7.67 -7.88 8.91
CA VAL A 220 -8.43 -6.64 9.06
C VAL A 220 -7.98 -5.94 10.33
N LEU A 221 -7.61 -4.67 10.20
CA LEU A 221 -7.17 -3.82 11.29
C LEU A 221 -8.37 -3.02 11.80
N SER A 222 -8.59 -3.03 13.12
CA SER A 222 -9.45 -2.05 13.78
C SER A 222 -8.59 -0.91 14.29
N TYR A 223 -8.84 0.31 13.80
CA TYR A 223 -8.10 1.50 14.21
C TYR A 223 -9.05 2.70 14.31
N LYS A 224 -9.19 3.27 15.51
CA LYS A 224 -10.07 4.43 15.78
C LYS A 224 -11.47 4.25 15.19
N LYS A 225 -12.08 3.07 15.39
CA LYS A 225 -13.40 2.66 14.86
C LYS A 225 -13.50 2.56 13.33
N ASN A 226 -12.37 2.51 12.62
CA ASN A 226 -12.33 2.21 11.19
C ASN A 226 -11.80 0.79 10.97
N TRP A 227 -12.28 0.14 9.91
CA TRP A 227 -11.88 -1.20 9.52
C TRP A 227 -11.08 -1.16 8.21
N LEU A 228 -9.84 -1.62 8.26
CA LEU A 228 -8.95 -1.66 7.09
C LEU A 228 -8.54 -3.09 6.78
N SER A 229 -8.91 -3.63 5.61
CA SER A 229 -8.29 -4.86 5.14
C SER A 229 -6.93 -4.58 4.54
N ILE A 230 -5.98 -5.49 4.77
CA ILE A 230 -4.66 -5.42 4.17
C ILE A 230 -4.27 -6.77 3.56
N GLU A 231 -3.91 -6.74 2.28
CA GLU A 231 -3.68 -7.93 1.47
C GLU A 231 -2.35 -7.82 0.74
N TRP A 232 -1.53 -8.86 0.82
CA TRP A 232 -0.27 -8.94 0.07
C TRP A 232 -0.56 -9.00 -1.44
N ILE A 233 0.23 -8.27 -2.22
CA ILE A 233 0.18 -8.31 -3.67
C ILE A 233 1.58 -8.42 -4.27
N LYS A 234 1.60 -8.93 -5.50
CA LYS A 234 2.73 -8.74 -6.42
C LYS A 234 2.32 -7.69 -7.45
N PRO A 235 2.94 -6.49 -7.46
CA PRO A 235 2.63 -5.46 -8.44
C PRO A 235 3.13 -5.84 -9.84
#